data_AF-Q7X9E8-F1
#
_entry.id   AF-Q7X9E8-F1
#
_cell.length_a   1.000
_cell.length_b   1.000
_cell.length_c   1.000
_cell.angle_alpha   90.00
_cell.angle_beta   90.00
_cell.angle_gamma   90.00
#
_symmetry.space_group_name_H-M   'P 1'
#
loop_
_entity.id
_entity.type
_entity.pdbx_description
1 polymer ?
#
loop_
_entity_poly.entity_id
_entity_poly.type
_entity_poly.pdbx_seq_one_letter_code
_entity_poly.pdbx_strand_id
1 'polypeptide(L)'
;NQSPIIILDLYDSFISVLNQPSTNNIKDELKPCCVGISSEFSCGSVDENNVKKYKVCDDPKSSFFWDLLHPTQAGWQAVYNKLQTTNALQQIRY
;
A
#
# COMPACT_ATOMS: atom_id res chain seq x y z
N ASN A 1 29.12 13.53 -15.61
CA ASN A 1 29.08 12.18 -15.04
C ASN A 1 27.78 11.96 -14.30
N GLN A 2 26.89 11.12 -14.84
CA GLN A 2 25.76 10.60 -14.09
C GLN A 2 26.22 9.42 -13.22
N SER A 3 25.69 9.34 -12.00
CA SER A 3 25.86 8.17 -11.14
C SER A 3 25.20 6.95 -11.81
N PRO A 4 25.81 5.75 -11.78
CA PRO A 4 25.15 4.53 -12.24
C PRO A 4 24.05 4.06 -11.27
N ILE A 5 23.93 4.70 -10.10
CA ILE A 5 22.96 4.36 -9.05
C ILE A 5 21.85 5.40 -9.07
N ILE A 6 20.60 4.91 -9.14
CA ILE A 6 19.38 5.69 -9.00
C ILE A 6 18.73 5.31 -7.67
N ILE A 7 18.43 6.31 -6.84
CA ILE A 7 17.73 6.13 -5.57
C ILE A 7 16.28 6.54 -5.76
N LEU A 8 15.36 5.60 -5.49
CA LEU A 8 13.93 5.88 -5.43
C LEU A 8 13.56 6.21 -4.00
N ASP A 9 13.11 7.44 -3.75
CA ASP A 9 12.67 7.86 -2.43
C ASP A 9 11.26 7.32 -2.15
N LEU A 10 11.23 6.08 -1.67
CA LEU A 10 9.98 5.43 -1.26
C LEU A 10 9.40 6.10 -0.02
N TYR A 11 10.23 6.58 0.91
CA TYR A 11 9.74 7.19 2.14
C TYR A 11 8.92 8.43 1.83
N ASP A 12 9.47 9.37 1.07
CA ASP A 12 8.75 10.59 0.68
C ASP A 12 7.50 10.26 -0.15
N SER A 13 7.61 9.30 -1.06
CA SER A 13 6.46 8.87 -1.89
C SER A 13 5.31 8.31 -1.05
N PHE A 14 5.60 7.47 -0.05
CA PHE A 14 4.60 6.96 0.89
C PHE A 14 3.99 8.07 1.74
N ILE A 15 4.82 8.90 2.36
CA ILE A 15 4.37 9.98 3.24
C ILE A 15 3.56 11.03 2.48
N SER A 16 3.91 11.33 1.22
CA SER A 16 3.14 12.21 0.34
C SER A 16 1.71 11.70 0.11
N VAL A 17 1.54 10.39 -0.09
CA VAL A 17 0.20 9.78 -0.25
C VAL A 17 -0.54 9.78 1.08
N LEU A 18 0.09 9.33 2.17
CA LEU A 18 -0.56 9.22 3.48
C LEU A 18 -0.98 10.58 4.07
N ASN A 19 -0.24 11.66 3.77
CA ASN A 19 -0.61 13.01 4.18
C ASN A 19 -1.72 13.64 3.31
N GLN A 20 -1.94 13.14 2.09
CA GLN A 20 -2.95 13.66 1.16
C GLN A 20 -3.68 12.51 0.42
N PRO A 21 -4.33 11.58 1.15
CA PRO A 21 -4.81 10.32 0.58
C PRO A 21 -5.93 10.52 -0.46
N SER A 22 -6.74 11.57 -0.27
CA SER A 22 -7.82 11.94 -1.19
C SER A 22 -7.34 12.24 -2.62
N THR A 23 -6.08 12.66 -2.80
CA THR A 23 -5.50 12.92 -4.14
C THR A 23 -5.38 11.65 -5.00
N ASN A 24 -5.44 10.47 -4.37
CA ASN A 24 -5.36 9.17 -5.03
C ASN A 24 -6.62 8.30 -4.77
N ASN A 25 -7.75 8.91 -4.40
CA ASN A 25 -8.99 8.21 -4.04
C ASN A 25 -8.83 7.22 -2.86
N ILE A 26 -7.80 7.41 -2.03
CA ILE A 26 -7.65 6.67 -0.78
C ILE A 26 -8.52 7.32 0.28
N LYS A 27 -9.36 6.51 0.92
CA LYS A 27 -10.28 6.90 2.00
C LYS A 27 -9.87 6.32 3.34
N ASP A 28 -9.27 5.14 3.31
CA ASP A 28 -8.79 4.40 4.48
C ASP A 28 -7.25 4.31 4.39
N GLU A 29 -6.56 5.36 4.83
CA GLU A 29 -5.11 5.48 4.65
C GLU A 29 -4.28 4.72 5.69
N LEU A 30 -4.76 4.58 6.92
CA LEU A 30 -4.06 3.83 7.99
C LEU A 30 -4.82 2.59 8.45
N LYS A 31 -6.05 2.40 7.97
CA LYS A 31 -6.88 1.24 8.33
C LYS A 31 -6.52 0.06 7.43
N PRO A 32 -6.11 -1.09 7.98
CA PRO A 32 -5.85 -2.29 7.19
C PRO A 32 -7.15 -2.84 6.60
N CYS A 33 -7.11 -3.25 5.33
CA CYS A 33 -8.27 -3.85 4.68
C CYS A 33 -8.53 -5.29 5.17
N CYS A 34 -7.48 -6.04 5.49
CA CYS A 34 -7.53 -7.43 5.87
C CYS A 34 -6.94 -7.66 7.27
N VAL A 35 -7.77 -8.13 8.20
CA VAL A 35 -7.38 -8.36 9.60
C VAL A 35 -8.02 -9.62 10.16
N GLY A 36 -7.37 -10.23 11.16
CA GLY A 36 -7.95 -11.33 11.92
C GLY A 36 -9.27 -10.93 12.59
N ILE A 37 -10.14 -11.91 12.81
CA ILE A 37 -11.40 -11.69 13.55
C ILE A 37 -11.18 -11.46 15.06
N SER A 38 -10.00 -11.84 15.57
CA SER A 38 -9.50 -11.60 16.93
C SER A 38 -7.98 -11.39 16.88
N SER A 39 -7.36 -11.04 18.01
CA SER A 39 -5.90 -10.87 18.13
C SER A 39 -5.10 -12.17 17.94
N GLU A 40 -5.76 -13.33 17.96
CA GLU A 40 -5.12 -14.63 17.73
C GLU A 40 -4.93 -14.95 16.23
N PHE A 41 -5.61 -14.21 15.36
CA PHE A 41 -5.63 -14.46 13.92
C PHE A 41 -5.05 -13.28 13.14
N SER A 42 -4.53 -13.56 11.96
CA SER A 42 -4.01 -12.59 11.00
C SER A 42 -4.77 -12.66 9.67
N CYS A 43 -4.50 -11.72 8.76
CA CYS A 43 -4.99 -11.82 7.39
C CYS A 43 -4.59 -13.16 6.77
N GLY A 44 -5.57 -13.91 6.24
CA GLY A 44 -5.34 -15.23 5.65
C GLY A 44 -5.38 -16.41 6.61
N SER A 45 -5.55 -16.20 7.93
CA SER A 45 -5.71 -17.29 8.89
C SER A 45 -6.98 -18.11 8.62
N VAL A 46 -6.88 -19.43 8.76
CA VAL A 46 -8.01 -20.37 8.70
C VAL A 46 -7.95 -21.33 9.90
N ASP A 47 -9.09 -21.89 10.29
CA ASP A 47 -9.09 -23.01 11.26
C ASP A 47 -8.82 -24.37 10.59
N GLU A 48 -8.83 -25.43 11.40
CA GLU A 48 -8.64 -26.82 10.96
C GLU A 48 -9.62 -27.28 9.87
N ASN A 49 -10.76 -26.60 9.74
CA ASN A 49 -11.79 -26.88 8.73
C ASN A 49 -11.72 -25.92 7.53
N ASN A 50 -10.62 -25.17 7.39
CA ASN A 50 -10.43 -24.12 6.37
C ASN A 50 -11.44 -22.97 6.44
N VAL A 51 -12.09 -22.76 7.58
CA VAL A 51 -13.00 -21.62 7.76
C VAL A 51 -12.17 -20.37 8.01
N LYS A 52 -12.45 -19.31 7.24
CA LYS A 52 -11.76 -18.02 7.35
C LYS A 52 -11.87 -17.43 8.76
N LYS A 53 -10.73 -17.02 9.31
CA LYS A 53 -10.61 -16.29 10.59
C LYS A 53 -10.11 -14.87 10.41
N TYR A 54 -10.42 -14.28 9.26
CA TYR A 54 -10.11 -12.89 8.93
C TYR A 54 -11.29 -12.24 8.22
N LYS A 55 -11.33 -10.92 8.25
CA LYS A 55 -12.23 -10.08 7.47
C LYS A 55 -11.44 -9.34 6.41
N VAL A 56 -12.09 -9.03 5.30
CA VAL A 56 -11.60 -8.12 4.26
C VAL A 56 -12.58 -6.95 4.21
N CYS A 57 -12.07 -5.74 4.01
CA CYS A 57 -12.85 -4.53 3.91
C CYS A 57 -13.75 -4.53 2.66
N ASP A 58 -14.80 -3.72 2.68
CA ASP A 58 -15.79 -3.69 1.59
C ASP A 58 -15.24 -3.06 0.30
N ASP A 59 -14.30 -2.11 0.40
CA ASP A 59 -13.69 -1.43 -0.75
C ASP A 59 -12.15 -1.42 -0.68
N PRO A 60 -11.48 -2.51 -1.10
CA PRO A 60 -10.02 -2.57 -1.17
C PRO A 60 -9.40 -1.56 -2.14
N LYS A 61 -10.18 -0.98 -3.06
CA LYS A 61 -9.68 -0.01 -4.06
C LYS A 61 -9.53 1.40 -3.50
N SER A 62 -10.07 1.66 -2.31
CA SER A 62 -9.87 2.94 -1.59
C SER A 62 -9.12 2.78 -0.26
N SER A 63 -8.63 1.59 0.05
CA SER A 63 -7.75 1.34 1.22
C SER A 63 -6.28 1.43 0.82
N PHE A 64 -5.45 2.09 1.61
CA PHE A 64 -4.00 2.13 1.37
C PHE A 64 -3.33 0.82 1.80
N PHE A 65 -3.60 0.33 3.01
CA PHE A 65 -3.00 -0.87 3.57
C PHE A 65 -3.87 -2.11 3.35
N TRP A 66 -3.25 -3.19 2.88
CA TRP A 66 -3.87 -4.51 2.78
C TRP A 66 -3.93 -5.17 4.15
N ASP A 67 -2.79 -5.34 4.81
CA ASP A 67 -2.70 -5.86 6.19
C ASP A 67 -2.01 -4.82 7.07
N LEU A 68 -1.42 -5.22 8.21
CA LEU A 68 -0.75 -4.30 9.12
C LEU A 68 0.57 -3.72 8.59
N LEU A 69 1.08 -4.20 7.45
CA LEU A 69 2.40 -3.85 6.92
C LEU A 69 2.37 -3.48 5.43
N HIS A 70 1.61 -4.22 4.62
CA HIS A 70 1.71 -4.16 3.17
C HIS A 70 0.62 -3.25 2.56
N PRO A 71 0.93 -2.43 1.54
CA PRO A 71 -0.08 -1.70 0.79
C PRO A 71 -0.99 -2.61 -0.04
N THR A 72 -2.21 -2.15 -0.31
CA THR A 72 -3.08 -2.72 -1.36
C THR A 72 -2.53 -2.39 -2.75
N GLN A 73 -3.17 -2.93 -3.78
CA GLN A 73 -2.94 -2.51 -5.16
C GLN A 73 -3.15 -0.99 -5.34
N ALA A 74 -4.18 -0.42 -4.70
CA ALA A 74 -4.46 1.01 -4.77
C ALA A 74 -3.38 1.83 -4.04
N GLY A 75 -2.92 1.37 -2.88
CA GLY A 75 -1.80 1.98 -2.16
C GLY A 75 -0.51 1.99 -2.98
N TRP A 76 -0.14 0.84 -3.58
CA TRP A 76 1.03 0.76 -4.48
C TRP A 76 0.89 1.64 -5.72
N GLN A 77 -0.29 1.70 -6.33
CA GLN A 77 -0.55 2.57 -7.46
C GLN A 77 -0.37 4.05 -7.08
N ALA A 78 -0.87 4.46 -5.91
CA ALA A 78 -0.71 5.83 -5.43
C ALA A 78 0.77 6.18 -5.18
N VAL A 79 1.53 5.29 -4.53
CA VAL A 79 2.98 5.48 -4.32
C VAL A 79 3.71 5.57 -5.65
N TYR A 80 3.37 4.69 -6.59
CA TYR A 80 3.98 4.70 -7.92
C TYR A 80 3.69 5.98 -8.69
N ASN A 81 2.47 6.50 -8.64
CA ASN A 81 2.12 7.78 -9.26
C ASN A 81 2.98 8.92 -8.71
N LYS A 82 3.30 8.93 -7.40
CA LYS A 82 4.25 9.90 -6.84
C LYS A 82 5.66 9.69 -7.38
N LEU A 83 6.17 8.46 -7.38
CA LEU A 83 7.48 8.14 -7.93
C LEU A 83 7.64 8.56 -9.40
N GLN A 84 6.60 8.45 -10.22
CA GLN A 84 6.61 8.87 -11.63
C GLN A 84 6.89 10.36 -11.83
N THR A 85 6.56 11.19 -10.84
CA THR A 85 6.85 12.63 -10.89
C THR A 85 8.29 12.95 -10.53
N THR A 86 9.05 11.99 -9.98
CA THR A 86 10.44 12.19 -9.59
C THR A 86 11.39 12.06 -10.78
N ASN A 87 12.43 12.90 -10.79
CA ASN A 87 13.52 12.79 -11.79
C ASN A 87 14.24 11.44 -11.72
N ALA A 88 14.24 10.78 -10.55
CA ALA A 88 14.88 9.49 -10.35
C ALA A 88 14.22 8.40 -11.21
N LEU A 89 12.88 8.27 -11.16
CA LEU A 89 12.20 7.25 -11.94
C LEU A 89 12.18 7.57 -13.45
N GLN A 90 12.16 8.86 -13.81
CA GLN A 90 12.22 9.29 -15.22
C GLN A 90 13.51 8.82 -15.93
N GLN A 91 14.63 8.72 -15.22
CA GLN A 91 15.91 8.22 -15.74
C GLN A 91 15.92 6.72 -16.05
N ILE A 92 14.92 5.95 -15.58
CA ILE A 92 14.81 4.50 -15.84
C ILE A 92 13.83 4.24 -16.99
N ARG A 93 12.90 5.16 -17.26
CA ARG A 93 11.79 4.93 -18.21
C ARG A 93 12.11 5.32 -19.64
N TYR A 94 13.29 5.89 -19.89
CA TYR A 94 13.83 6.30 -21.20
C TYR A 94 15.34 6.10 -21.24
#